data_AF-A0A0M3IVS4-F1
#
_entry.id   AF-A0A0M3IVS4-F1
#
_cell.length_a   1.000
_cell.length_b   1.000
_cell.length_c   1.000
_cell.angle_alpha   90.00
_cell.angle_beta   90.00
_cell.angle_gamma   90.00
#
_symmetry.space_group_name_H-M   'P 1'
#
loop_
_entity.id
_entity.type
_entity.pdbx_description
1 polymer ?
#
loop_
_entity_poly.entity_id
_entity_poly.type
_entity_poly.pdbx_seq_one_letter_code
_entity_poly.pdbx_strand_id
1 'polypeptide(L)'
;MEKDYVEVSRYLRIPLGNVPADLSLFAADLFYARNLCRYGYVLWASPTRRPDLGGKELDDCRIGVDWNSLCVSEQPAAIVNHSRLCTEVCVELELGALAVSALVHGARIAEAEGGSGSVGFLSSASLSADALFGRVRTIAHYDEAAAVSGALKVLRLMLQDCVKDIHANSNPIADQLIVNIYRWIHTPRAFLYEPAIARAADMLVTKLCLLLVAEQNYVGIKFGEDSEEDHVTSKLSIGNLLPEAAACKETFAQIIVGYISMIGAKAKSEVSSESLMRYREELIENELSERLFCVISKLAAYKEDISMPERTSSREPLHNAPLQLAKCIIHFLALDAPLAQAIDKVVLFCILTCNVFCTATLTTMGSDVLNPLRNS
;
A
#
# COMPACT_ATOMS: atom_id res chain seq x y z
N MET A 1 -12.77 -20.26 -25.13
CA MET A 1 -12.62 -21.27 -24.07
C MET A 1 -13.94 -21.99 -23.93
N GLU A 2 -14.00 -23.21 -24.44
CA GLU A 2 -15.11 -24.13 -24.18
C GLU A 2 -15.10 -24.40 -22.66
N LYS A 3 -16.16 -24.01 -21.94
CA LYS A 3 -16.23 -24.18 -20.49
C LYS A 3 -16.35 -25.67 -20.21
N ASP A 4 -15.30 -26.29 -19.68
CA ASP A 4 -15.38 -27.68 -19.24
C ASP A 4 -16.19 -27.76 -17.95
N TYR A 5 -17.51 -27.93 -18.10
CA TYR A 5 -18.45 -28.08 -17.01
C TYR A 5 -18.10 -29.26 -16.08
N VAL A 6 -17.34 -30.25 -16.57
CA VAL A 6 -16.88 -31.38 -15.77
C VAL A 6 -15.85 -30.95 -14.75
N GLU A 7 -14.84 -30.19 -15.16
CA GLU A 7 -13.82 -29.64 -14.26
C GLU A 7 -14.44 -28.71 -13.21
N VAL A 8 -15.38 -27.86 -13.65
CA VAL A 8 -16.14 -26.96 -12.78
C VAL A 8 -16.91 -27.74 -11.72
N SER A 9 -17.68 -28.74 -12.12
CA SER A 9 -18.49 -29.54 -11.19
C SER A 9 -17.61 -30.30 -10.19
N ARG A 10 -16.45 -30.78 -10.62
CA ARG A 10 -15.48 -31.50 -9.78
C ARG A 10 -14.85 -30.57 -8.76
N TYR A 11 -14.47 -29.36 -9.17
CA TYR A 11 -13.90 -28.36 -8.27
C TYR A 11 -14.93 -27.84 -7.26
N LEU A 12 -16.13 -27.49 -7.73
CA LEU A 12 -17.23 -27.06 -6.88
C LEU A 12 -17.84 -28.19 -6.06
N ARG A 13 -17.53 -29.46 -6.34
CA ARG A 13 -18.13 -30.64 -5.70
C ARG A 13 -19.65 -30.60 -5.76
N ILE A 14 -20.20 -30.36 -6.95
CA ILE A 14 -21.65 -30.36 -7.22
C ILE A 14 -21.97 -31.33 -8.35
N PRO A 15 -23.20 -31.86 -8.42
CA PRO A 15 -23.65 -32.61 -9.59
C PRO A 15 -23.60 -31.75 -10.85
N LEU A 16 -23.23 -32.35 -11.98
CA LEU A 16 -23.16 -31.68 -13.29
C LEU A 16 -24.45 -30.94 -13.66
N GLY A 17 -25.61 -31.52 -13.36
CA GLY A 17 -26.92 -30.91 -13.65
C GLY A 17 -27.25 -29.66 -12.82
N ASN A 18 -26.45 -29.36 -11.80
CA ASN A 18 -26.65 -28.20 -10.92
C ASN A 18 -25.63 -27.09 -11.17
N VAL A 19 -24.87 -27.15 -12.26
CA VAL A 19 -23.95 -26.07 -12.64
C VAL A 19 -24.75 -24.93 -13.28
N PRO A 20 -24.80 -23.72 -12.69
CA PRO A 20 -25.62 -22.64 -13.22
C PRO A 20 -24.94 -21.90 -14.37
N ALA A 21 -25.71 -21.04 -15.04
CA ALA A 21 -25.22 -20.20 -16.12
C ALA A 21 -24.19 -19.15 -15.65
N ASP A 22 -24.44 -18.49 -14.51
CA ASP A 22 -23.48 -17.59 -13.86
C ASP A 22 -22.69 -18.35 -12.78
N LEU A 23 -21.56 -18.91 -13.21
CA LEU A 23 -20.69 -19.72 -12.37
C LEU A 23 -20.05 -18.89 -11.24
N SER A 24 -19.68 -17.65 -11.52
CA SER A 24 -18.87 -16.84 -10.60
C SER A 24 -19.63 -16.49 -9.33
N LEU A 25 -20.90 -16.08 -9.46
CA LEU A 25 -21.75 -15.77 -8.31
C LEU A 25 -22.07 -17.02 -7.49
N PHE A 26 -22.49 -18.09 -8.17
CA PHE A 26 -22.89 -19.32 -7.49
C PHE A 26 -21.73 -20.04 -6.81
N ALA A 27 -20.55 -20.06 -7.44
CA ALA A 27 -19.35 -20.63 -6.84
C ALA A 27 -19.00 -19.91 -5.53
N ALA A 28 -19.06 -18.57 -5.53
CA ALA A 28 -18.82 -17.76 -4.35
C ALA A 28 -19.85 -18.02 -3.24
N ASP A 29 -21.14 -18.03 -3.57
CA ASP A 29 -22.20 -18.40 -2.62
C ASP A 29 -21.96 -19.79 -2.01
N LEU A 30 -21.62 -20.77 -2.84
CA LEU A 30 -21.42 -22.15 -2.42
C LEU A 30 -20.19 -22.31 -1.51
N PHE A 31 -19.04 -21.74 -1.90
CA PHE A 31 -17.83 -21.82 -1.09
C PHE A 31 -17.99 -21.05 0.22
N TYR A 32 -18.63 -19.88 0.19
CA TYR A 32 -18.84 -19.09 1.39
C TYR A 32 -19.83 -19.77 2.33
N ALA A 33 -20.95 -20.31 1.82
CA ALA A 33 -21.90 -21.11 2.60
C ALA A 33 -21.21 -22.28 3.32
N ARG A 34 -20.37 -23.04 2.60
CA ARG A 34 -19.65 -24.18 3.18
C ARG A 34 -18.70 -23.76 4.29
N ASN A 35 -17.99 -22.65 4.10
CA ASN A 35 -17.10 -22.10 5.12
C ASN A 35 -17.89 -21.60 6.33
N LEU A 36 -18.98 -20.84 6.12
CA LEU A 36 -19.87 -20.39 7.19
C LEU A 36 -20.41 -21.56 8.02
N CYS A 37 -20.93 -22.60 7.36
CA CYS A 37 -21.39 -23.82 8.04
C CYS A 37 -20.27 -24.49 8.84
N ARG A 38 -19.06 -24.56 8.28
CA ARG A 38 -17.89 -25.16 8.97
C ARG A 38 -17.51 -24.40 10.24
N TYR A 39 -17.70 -23.08 10.27
CA TYR A 39 -17.46 -22.24 11.44
C TYR A 39 -18.69 -22.06 12.34
N GLY A 40 -19.80 -22.75 12.06
CA GLY A 40 -21.00 -22.76 12.90
C GLY A 40 -21.92 -21.54 12.72
N TYR A 41 -21.83 -20.82 11.61
CA TYR A 41 -22.72 -19.72 11.29
C TYR A 41 -24.06 -20.20 10.72
N VAL A 42 -25.11 -19.43 11.00
CA VAL A 42 -26.41 -19.57 10.34
C VAL A 42 -26.36 -18.82 8.99
N LEU A 43 -26.93 -19.43 7.95
CA LEU A 43 -26.95 -18.83 6.62
C LEU A 43 -28.14 -17.86 6.50
N TRP A 44 -27.89 -16.65 5.99
CA TRP A 44 -28.91 -15.65 5.61
C TRP A 44 -29.29 -15.75 4.13
N ALA A 45 -29.18 -16.96 3.57
CA ALA A 45 -29.35 -17.20 2.15
C ALA A 45 -30.79 -16.88 1.72
N SER A 46 -30.95 -15.94 0.78
CA SER A 46 -32.25 -15.51 0.29
C SER A 46 -32.32 -15.60 -1.24
N PRO A 47 -33.41 -16.13 -1.83
CA PRO A 47 -33.62 -16.12 -3.28
C PRO A 47 -34.05 -14.74 -3.80
N THR A 48 -34.37 -13.81 -2.89
CA THR A 48 -34.80 -12.45 -3.24
C THR A 48 -33.62 -11.49 -3.17
N ARG A 49 -33.81 -10.24 -3.62
CA ARG A 49 -32.77 -9.19 -3.48
C ARG A 49 -32.55 -8.73 -2.04
N ARG A 50 -33.33 -9.24 -1.10
CA ARG A 50 -33.31 -8.85 0.31
C ARG A 50 -32.74 -10.01 1.13
N PRO A 51 -31.69 -9.79 1.93
CA PRO A 51 -31.13 -10.83 2.78
C PRO A 51 -32.10 -11.24 3.89
N ASP A 52 -31.97 -12.48 4.38
CA ASP A 52 -32.70 -12.96 5.54
C ASP A 52 -31.89 -12.72 6.81
N LEU A 53 -32.08 -11.55 7.44
CA LEU A 53 -31.35 -11.13 8.64
C LEU A 53 -32.23 -11.25 9.90
N GLY A 54 -33.24 -12.12 9.86
CA GLY A 54 -34.12 -12.39 11.00
C GLY A 54 -34.97 -11.19 11.42
N GLY A 55 -35.37 -10.34 10.47
CA GLY A 55 -36.19 -9.15 10.70
C GLY A 55 -35.41 -7.85 10.75
N LYS A 56 -34.08 -7.88 10.92
CA LYS A 56 -33.24 -6.67 10.90
C LYS A 56 -33.26 -5.97 9.55
N GLU A 57 -33.47 -6.73 8.48
CA GLU A 57 -33.61 -6.19 7.14
C GLU A 57 -34.84 -5.29 6.99
N LEU A 58 -35.86 -5.41 7.84
CA LEU A 58 -37.08 -4.59 7.80
C LEU A 58 -36.84 -3.15 8.26
N ASP A 59 -35.94 -2.98 9.22
CA ASP A 59 -35.57 -1.69 9.80
C ASP A 59 -34.39 -1.03 9.05
N ASP A 60 -33.77 -1.75 8.13
CA ASP A 60 -32.64 -1.26 7.37
C ASP A 60 -33.07 -0.33 6.22
N CYS A 61 -33.15 0.96 6.53
CA CYS A 61 -33.46 2.03 5.57
C CYS A 61 -32.46 2.14 4.40
N ARG A 62 -31.36 1.39 4.42
CA ARG A 62 -30.28 1.44 3.43
C ARG A 62 -30.43 0.40 2.33
N ILE A 63 -31.38 -0.53 2.44
CA ILE A 63 -31.70 -1.54 1.41
C ILE A 63 -32.20 -0.89 0.08
N GLY A 64 -32.26 0.44 -0.02
CA GLY A 64 -32.47 1.18 -1.27
C GLY A 64 -31.67 2.48 -1.40
N VAL A 65 -30.64 2.71 -0.57
CA VAL A 65 -29.77 3.90 -0.68
C VAL A 65 -28.47 3.47 -1.36
N ASP A 66 -28.17 4.07 -2.50
CA ASP A 66 -26.90 3.86 -3.21
C ASP A 66 -25.74 4.45 -2.39
N TRP A 67 -25.13 3.65 -1.53
CA TRP A 67 -23.94 4.02 -0.74
C TRP A 67 -22.65 4.01 -1.57
N ASN A 68 -22.76 4.08 -2.91
CA ASN A 68 -21.64 4.16 -3.86
C ASN A 68 -20.71 5.38 -3.64
N SER A 69 -20.99 6.26 -2.68
CA SER A 69 -20.10 7.36 -2.32
C SER A 69 -18.79 6.90 -1.64
N LEU A 70 -18.73 5.67 -1.09
CA LEU A 70 -17.52 5.13 -0.45
C LEU A 70 -16.77 4.09 -1.29
N CYS A 71 -17.40 3.55 -2.34
CA CYS A 71 -16.72 2.63 -3.23
C CYS A 71 -15.73 3.40 -4.09
N VAL A 72 -14.49 2.90 -4.18
CA VAL A 72 -13.56 3.36 -5.21
C VAL A 72 -14.18 2.94 -6.55
N SER A 73 -14.86 3.89 -7.20
CA SER A 73 -15.52 3.65 -8.48
C SER A 73 -14.47 3.33 -9.55
N GLU A 74 -14.82 2.48 -10.52
CA GLU A 74 -14.07 2.25 -11.76
C GLU A 74 -14.03 3.49 -12.69
N GLN A 75 -14.34 4.68 -12.16
CA GLN A 75 -14.13 5.95 -12.84
C GLN A 75 -12.64 6.11 -13.19
N PRO A 76 -12.33 6.69 -14.37
CA PRO A 76 -11.00 6.61 -14.94
C PRO A 76 -9.96 7.27 -14.02
N ALA A 77 -8.81 6.60 -14.00
CA ALA A 77 -7.73 6.76 -13.05
C ALA A 77 -7.27 8.21 -12.86
N ALA A 78 -7.19 8.64 -11.62
CA ALA A 78 -6.27 9.69 -11.23
C ALA A 78 -5.59 9.27 -9.94
N ILE A 79 -4.59 8.39 -10.04
CA ILE A 79 -3.25 8.60 -9.50
C ILE A 79 -2.41 7.40 -9.91
N VAL A 80 -1.21 7.74 -10.29
CA VAL A 80 -0.52 7.10 -11.37
C VAL A 80 0.89 7.62 -11.06
N ASN A 81 1.73 6.80 -10.42
CA ASN A 81 2.99 7.23 -9.78
C ASN A 81 4.21 6.35 -10.12
N HIS A 82 5.25 6.93 -10.73
CA HIS A 82 6.49 6.30 -11.26
C HIS A 82 7.55 7.19 -10.65
N SER A 83 8.57 6.56 -10.10
CA SER A 83 9.68 7.28 -9.51
C SER A 83 10.59 7.81 -10.63
N ARG A 84 10.41 9.07 -11.04
CA ARG A 84 11.27 9.80 -11.97
C ARG A 84 11.24 11.29 -11.63
N LEU A 85 12.36 11.99 -11.85
CA LEU A 85 12.30 13.44 -11.96
C LEU A 85 11.80 13.81 -13.36
N CYS A 86 10.49 13.89 -13.53
CA CYS A 86 9.87 14.29 -14.79
C CYS A 86 9.71 15.81 -14.83
N THR A 87 10.30 16.47 -15.82
CA THR A 87 10.00 17.88 -16.13
C THR A 87 8.66 18.03 -16.88
N GLU A 88 8.19 16.99 -17.58
CA GLU A 88 7.01 17.08 -18.46
C GLU A 88 6.06 15.84 -18.48
N VAL A 89 6.25 14.79 -17.66
CA VAL A 89 5.54 13.49 -17.87
C VAL A 89 4.93 12.87 -16.62
N CYS A 90 3.67 12.44 -16.77
CA CYS A 90 2.87 11.62 -15.85
C CYS A 90 3.31 10.16 -15.86
N VAL A 91 2.97 9.47 -14.78
CA VAL A 91 3.20 8.04 -14.68
C VAL A 91 1.95 7.31 -15.22
N GLU A 92 1.78 6.00 -15.17
CA GLU A 92 0.53 5.32 -14.83
C GLU A 92 0.81 4.12 -13.88
N LEU A 93 0.04 3.96 -12.80
CA LEU A 93 0.15 2.85 -11.84
C LEU A 93 -1.18 2.09 -11.83
N GLU A 94 -1.23 0.97 -12.54
CA GLU A 94 -2.39 0.09 -12.59
C GLU A 94 -2.34 -0.90 -11.42
N LEU A 95 -3.33 -0.82 -10.51
CA LEU A 95 -3.44 -1.71 -9.36
C LEU A 95 -4.42 -2.85 -9.66
N GLY A 96 -3.90 -4.06 -9.81
CA GLY A 96 -4.71 -5.27 -9.93
C GLY A 96 -5.16 -5.84 -8.59
N ALA A 97 -6.32 -6.50 -8.57
CA ALA A 97 -6.83 -7.30 -7.44
C ALA A 97 -6.86 -6.56 -6.07
N LEU A 98 -7.11 -5.24 -6.10
CA LEU A 98 -7.12 -4.40 -4.91
C LEU A 98 -8.15 -4.87 -3.87
N ALA A 99 -9.35 -5.20 -4.32
CA ALA A 99 -10.43 -5.71 -3.46
C ALA A 99 -10.04 -6.97 -2.68
N VAL A 100 -9.44 -7.93 -3.38
CA VAL A 100 -8.99 -9.20 -2.80
C VAL A 100 -7.88 -8.94 -1.79
N SER A 101 -6.92 -8.09 -2.18
CA SER A 101 -5.79 -7.71 -1.33
C SER A 101 -6.26 -7.02 -0.05
N ALA A 102 -7.23 -6.12 -0.15
CA ALA A 102 -7.81 -5.42 1.00
C ALA A 102 -8.52 -6.39 1.97
N LEU A 103 -9.33 -7.31 1.43
CA LEU A 103 -10.03 -8.32 2.24
C LEU A 103 -9.06 -9.30 2.92
N VAL A 104 -8.03 -9.76 2.21
CA VAL A 104 -7.03 -10.70 2.73
C VAL A 104 -6.11 -10.04 3.77
N HIS A 105 -5.73 -8.79 3.54
CA HIS A 105 -4.79 -8.04 4.38
C HIS A 105 -5.46 -7.03 5.34
N GLY A 106 -6.77 -7.12 5.57
CA GLY A 106 -7.50 -6.18 6.43
C GLY A 106 -6.89 -5.97 7.82
N ALA A 107 -6.27 -7.00 8.42
CA ALA A 107 -5.56 -6.86 9.70
C ALA A 107 -4.32 -5.96 9.61
N ARG A 108 -3.53 -6.09 8.54
CA ARG A 108 -2.36 -5.24 8.29
C ARG A 108 -2.76 -3.79 7.95
N ILE A 109 -3.90 -3.61 7.28
CA ILE A 109 -4.46 -2.28 7.03
C ILE A 109 -4.79 -1.59 8.36
N ALA A 110 -5.44 -2.29 9.29
CA ALA A 110 -5.75 -1.74 10.61
C ALA A 110 -4.49 -1.39 11.42
N GLU A 111 -3.44 -2.23 11.35
CA GLU A 111 -2.15 -1.95 11.98
C GLU A 111 -1.47 -0.71 11.37
N ALA A 112 -1.48 -0.59 10.04
CA ALA A 112 -0.90 0.55 9.32
C ALA A 112 -1.61 1.88 9.62
N GLU A 113 -2.89 1.86 9.97
CA GLU A 113 -3.64 3.04 10.43
C GLU A 113 -3.30 3.45 11.88
N GLY A 114 -2.47 2.69 12.60
CA GLY A 114 -2.21 2.89 14.02
C GLY A 114 -3.32 2.34 14.92
N GLY A 115 -4.23 1.52 14.38
CA GLY A 115 -5.26 0.84 15.14
C GLY A 115 -4.67 -0.26 16.01
N SER A 116 -4.74 -0.11 17.34
CA SER A 116 -4.47 -1.22 18.25
C SER A 116 -5.60 -2.25 18.12
N GLY A 117 -5.27 -3.54 18.11
CA GLY A 117 -6.18 -4.66 17.75
C GLY A 117 -7.50 -4.75 18.53
N SER A 118 -7.71 -3.95 19.58
CA SER A 118 -8.96 -3.89 20.34
C SER A 118 -9.97 -2.83 19.83
N VAL A 119 -9.55 -1.85 19.01
CA VAL A 119 -10.39 -0.68 18.60
C VAL A 119 -10.64 -0.64 17.08
N GLY A 120 -10.08 -1.57 16.31
CA GLY A 120 -10.24 -1.60 14.85
C GLY A 120 -11.53 -2.27 14.37
N PHE A 121 -11.91 -2.00 13.12
CA PHE A 121 -13.02 -2.61 12.36
C PHE A 121 -13.11 -4.15 12.44
N LEU A 122 -11.99 -4.82 12.74
CA LEU A 122 -11.86 -6.27 12.87
C LEU A 122 -11.83 -6.75 14.34
N SER A 123 -12.19 -5.89 15.29
CA SER A 123 -12.18 -6.23 16.72
C SER A 123 -13.01 -7.49 16.94
N SER A 124 -12.32 -8.57 17.30
CA SER A 124 -12.90 -9.88 17.60
C SER A 124 -13.56 -9.88 18.97
N ALA A 125 -14.20 -8.78 19.37
CA ALA A 125 -15.08 -8.77 20.52
C ALA A 125 -16.30 -9.61 20.12
N SER A 126 -16.20 -10.92 20.33
CA SER A 126 -17.33 -11.83 20.27
C SER A 126 -18.42 -11.23 21.15
N LEU A 127 -19.54 -10.83 20.55
CA LEU A 127 -20.72 -10.42 21.29
C LEU A 127 -21.03 -11.53 22.29
N SER A 128 -21.19 -11.17 23.56
CA SER A 128 -21.63 -12.14 24.57
C SER A 128 -22.95 -12.76 24.11
N ALA A 129 -23.20 -14.03 24.47
CA ALA A 129 -24.44 -14.70 24.11
C ALA A 129 -25.68 -13.86 24.46
N ASP A 130 -25.65 -13.17 25.61
CA ASP A 130 -26.72 -12.26 26.04
C ASP A 130 -26.90 -11.02 25.13
N ALA A 131 -25.82 -10.50 24.54
CA ALA A 131 -25.93 -9.47 23.50
C ALA A 131 -26.49 -10.06 22.20
N LEU A 132 -26.06 -11.26 21.81
CA LEU A 132 -26.53 -11.95 20.59
C LEU A 132 -28.03 -12.30 20.64
N PHE A 133 -28.54 -12.68 21.81
CA PHE A 133 -29.96 -12.99 22.05
C PHE A 133 -30.81 -11.74 22.36
N GLY A 134 -30.25 -10.53 22.24
CA GLY A 134 -30.97 -9.29 22.51
C GLY A 134 -31.39 -9.08 23.97
N ARG A 135 -30.84 -9.86 24.91
CA ARG A 135 -31.05 -9.70 26.36
C ARG A 135 -30.30 -8.49 26.91
N VAL A 136 -29.22 -8.09 26.25
CA VAL A 136 -28.47 -6.87 26.54
C VAL A 136 -28.35 -6.04 25.27
N ARG A 137 -28.89 -4.81 25.30
CA ARG A 137 -28.68 -3.83 24.22
C ARG A 137 -27.31 -3.17 24.41
N THR A 138 -26.27 -3.75 23.82
CA THR A 138 -24.93 -3.14 23.76
C THR A 138 -24.81 -2.19 22.56
N ILE A 139 -23.96 -1.16 22.68
CA ILE A 139 -23.61 -0.21 21.59
C ILE A 139 -23.21 -0.95 20.29
N ALA A 140 -22.59 -2.12 20.42
CA ALA A 140 -22.20 -2.99 19.31
C ALA A 140 -23.37 -3.52 18.45
N HIS A 141 -24.63 -3.44 18.90
CA HIS A 141 -25.79 -3.72 18.03
C HIS A 141 -26.03 -2.63 16.97
N TYR A 142 -25.51 -1.42 17.20
CA TYR A 142 -25.54 -0.31 16.25
C TYR A 142 -24.23 -0.21 15.44
N ASP A 143 -23.21 -0.98 15.82
CA ASP A 143 -21.94 -1.06 15.08
C ASP A 143 -21.92 -2.30 14.19
N GLU A 144 -22.33 -2.10 12.94
CA GLU A 144 -22.46 -3.19 11.97
C GLU A 144 -21.13 -3.73 11.47
N ALA A 145 -20.07 -2.93 11.56
CA ALA A 145 -18.70 -3.39 11.39
C ALA A 145 -18.41 -4.55 12.34
N ALA A 146 -18.73 -4.36 13.62
CA ALA A 146 -18.56 -5.37 14.65
C ALA A 146 -19.48 -6.57 14.41
N ALA A 147 -20.73 -6.35 13.97
CA ALA A 147 -21.69 -7.42 13.71
C ALA A 147 -21.23 -8.39 12.61
N VAL A 148 -20.57 -7.88 11.57
CA VAL A 148 -20.14 -8.67 10.40
C VAL A 148 -18.68 -9.13 10.49
N SER A 149 -17.90 -8.62 11.44
CA SER A 149 -16.47 -8.94 11.63
C SER A 149 -16.15 -10.44 11.56
N GLY A 150 -16.97 -11.28 12.19
CA GLY A 150 -16.80 -12.73 12.19
C GLY A 150 -17.07 -13.38 10.82
N ALA A 151 -18.14 -12.96 10.15
CA ALA A 151 -18.46 -13.39 8.79
C ALA A 151 -17.36 -12.97 7.79
N LEU A 152 -16.88 -11.73 7.90
CA LEU A 152 -15.77 -11.21 7.10
C LEU A 152 -14.46 -11.99 7.34
N LYS A 153 -14.20 -12.42 8.59
CA LYS A 153 -13.07 -13.30 8.90
C LYS A 153 -13.18 -14.63 8.16
N VAL A 154 -14.37 -15.23 8.11
CA VAL A 154 -14.62 -16.47 7.35
C VAL A 154 -14.39 -16.23 5.85
N LEU A 155 -14.85 -15.11 5.30
CA LEU A 155 -14.64 -14.73 3.90
C LEU A 155 -13.14 -14.60 3.59
N ARG A 156 -12.38 -13.92 4.47
CA ARG A 156 -10.93 -13.80 4.36
C ARG A 156 -10.23 -15.17 4.33
N LEU A 157 -10.63 -16.11 5.20
CA LEU A 157 -10.04 -17.45 5.24
C LEU A 157 -10.34 -18.23 3.94
N MET A 158 -11.57 -18.14 3.44
CA MET A 158 -11.95 -18.72 2.14
C MET A 158 -11.08 -18.16 1.00
N LEU A 159 -10.89 -16.84 0.96
CA LEU A 159 -10.05 -16.20 -0.06
C LEU A 159 -8.58 -16.63 0.06
N GLN A 160 -8.04 -16.72 1.27
CA GLN A 160 -6.69 -17.23 1.49
C GLN A 160 -6.50 -18.66 1.00
N ASP A 161 -7.50 -19.52 1.19
CA ASP A 161 -7.44 -20.90 0.68
C ASP A 161 -7.53 -20.94 -0.85
N CYS A 162 -8.37 -20.10 -1.47
CA CYS A 162 -8.42 -19.97 -2.93
C CYS A 162 -7.09 -19.45 -3.50
N VAL A 163 -6.45 -18.47 -2.85
CA VAL A 163 -5.14 -17.96 -3.25
C VAL A 163 -4.09 -19.07 -3.16
N LYS A 164 -4.08 -19.87 -2.10
CA LYS A 164 -3.17 -21.03 -1.99
C LYS A 164 -3.40 -22.04 -3.10
N ASP A 165 -4.66 -22.32 -3.45
CA ASP A 165 -5.00 -23.26 -4.52
C ASP A 165 -4.53 -22.77 -5.90
N ILE A 166 -4.58 -21.46 -6.17
CA ILE A 166 -4.01 -20.88 -7.39
C ILE A 166 -2.49 -21.06 -7.42
N HIS A 167 -1.79 -20.79 -6.30
CA HIS A 167 -0.34 -20.91 -6.25
C HIS A 167 0.15 -22.35 -6.31
N ALA A 168 -0.54 -23.28 -5.63
CA ALA A 168 -0.11 -24.67 -5.52
C ALA A 168 -0.55 -25.53 -6.71
N ASN A 169 -1.77 -25.32 -7.21
CA ASN A 169 -2.41 -26.18 -8.21
C ASN A 169 -2.66 -25.48 -9.55
N SER A 170 -2.34 -24.18 -9.68
CA SER A 170 -2.61 -23.35 -10.88
C SER A 170 -4.06 -23.47 -11.37
N ASN A 171 -5.01 -23.51 -10.45
CA ASN A 171 -6.40 -23.79 -10.76
C ASN A 171 -7.13 -22.56 -11.37
N PRO A 172 -7.61 -22.64 -12.63
CA PRO A 172 -8.26 -21.53 -13.31
C PRO A 172 -9.63 -21.15 -12.71
N ILE A 173 -10.32 -22.10 -12.06
CA ILE A 173 -11.64 -21.85 -11.47
C ILE A 173 -11.51 -21.05 -10.17
N ALA A 174 -10.45 -21.32 -9.40
CA ALA A 174 -10.10 -20.54 -8.22
C ALA A 174 -9.77 -19.09 -8.59
N ASP A 175 -9.02 -18.90 -9.68
CA ASP A 175 -8.70 -17.57 -10.22
C ASP A 175 -9.95 -16.80 -10.65
N GLN A 176 -10.84 -17.45 -11.43
CA GLN A 176 -12.13 -16.85 -11.81
C GLN A 176 -13.00 -16.46 -10.62
N LEU A 177 -13.00 -17.28 -9.56
CA LEU A 177 -13.70 -16.98 -8.32
C LEU A 177 -13.15 -15.73 -7.63
N ILE A 178 -11.81 -15.62 -7.51
CA ILE A 178 -11.14 -14.49 -6.86
C ILE A 178 -11.38 -13.19 -7.63
N VAL A 179 -11.20 -13.20 -8.96
CA VAL A 179 -11.40 -12.01 -9.80
C VAL A 179 -12.82 -11.48 -9.67
N ASN A 180 -13.82 -12.36 -9.51
CA ASN A 180 -15.22 -11.97 -9.39
C ASN A 180 -15.71 -11.79 -7.95
N ILE A 181 -14.87 -11.94 -6.91
CA ILE A 181 -15.36 -11.88 -5.53
C ILE A 181 -15.96 -10.51 -5.19
N TYR A 182 -15.31 -9.44 -5.66
CA TYR A 182 -15.79 -8.08 -5.41
C TYR A 182 -17.15 -7.83 -6.05
N ARG A 183 -17.35 -8.34 -7.28
CA ARG A 183 -18.65 -8.34 -7.96
C ARG A 183 -19.70 -9.12 -7.17
N TRP A 184 -19.36 -10.29 -6.64
CA TRP A 184 -20.29 -11.12 -5.85
C TRP A 184 -20.75 -10.40 -4.59
N ILE A 185 -19.83 -9.80 -3.83
CA ILE A 185 -20.13 -9.05 -2.59
C ILE A 185 -21.17 -7.93 -2.84
N HIS A 186 -21.09 -7.26 -3.99
CA HIS A 186 -21.96 -6.13 -4.34
C HIS A 186 -23.22 -6.53 -5.09
N THR A 187 -23.42 -7.81 -5.42
CA THR A 187 -24.56 -8.24 -6.23
C THR A 187 -25.74 -8.59 -5.32
N PRO A 188 -26.85 -7.82 -5.30
CA PRO A 188 -28.00 -8.12 -4.44
C PRO A 188 -28.73 -9.41 -4.80
N ARG A 189 -28.45 -9.98 -5.98
CA ARG A 189 -29.02 -11.24 -6.45
C ARG A 189 -28.23 -12.46 -5.97
N ALA A 190 -27.06 -12.28 -5.35
CA ALA A 190 -26.33 -13.37 -4.73
C ALA A 190 -27.11 -13.90 -3.52
N PHE A 191 -27.11 -15.21 -3.29
CA PHE A 191 -27.90 -15.79 -2.22
C PHE A 191 -27.44 -15.31 -0.85
N LEU A 192 -26.13 -15.18 -0.65
CA LEU A 192 -25.53 -14.72 0.60
C LEU A 192 -25.19 -13.23 0.59
N TYR A 193 -25.87 -12.44 -0.26
CA TYR A 193 -25.71 -10.99 -0.23
C TYR A 193 -25.99 -10.44 1.16
N GLU A 194 -25.10 -9.59 1.68
CA GLU A 194 -25.33 -8.86 2.92
C GLU A 194 -24.77 -7.43 2.75
N PRO A 195 -25.60 -6.38 2.88
CA PRO A 195 -25.18 -5.00 2.61
C PRO A 195 -24.09 -4.52 3.57
N ALA A 196 -24.04 -5.05 4.79
CA ALA A 196 -23.00 -4.71 5.75
C ALA A 196 -21.63 -5.33 5.37
N ILE A 197 -21.59 -6.52 4.76
CA ILE A 197 -20.36 -7.10 4.18
C ILE A 197 -19.88 -6.25 3.01
N ALA A 198 -20.79 -5.78 2.15
CA ALA A 198 -20.42 -4.92 1.02
C ALA A 198 -19.74 -3.63 1.48
N ARG A 199 -20.35 -2.92 2.43
CA ARG A 199 -19.75 -1.72 3.03
C ARG A 199 -18.42 -1.98 3.71
N ALA A 200 -18.29 -3.12 4.40
CA ALA A 200 -17.04 -3.55 5.01
C ALA A 200 -15.91 -3.66 3.99
N ALA A 201 -16.21 -4.30 2.85
CA ALA A 201 -15.27 -4.47 1.76
C ALA A 201 -14.88 -3.12 1.15
N ASP A 202 -15.85 -2.27 0.83
CA ASP A 202 -15.61 -0.91 0.30
C ASP A 202 -14.68 -0.11 1.21
N MET A 203 -14.95 -0.11 2.52
CA MET A 203 -14.11 0.64 3.46
C MET A 203 -12.68 0.09 3.51
N LEU A 204 -12.48 -1.22 3.49
CA LEU A 204 -11.14 -1.81 3.46
C LEU A 204 -10.40 -1.45 2.16
N VAL A 205 -11.09 -1.44 1.02
CA VAL A 205 -10.53 -1.05 -0.28
C VAL A 205 -10.11 0.41 -0.26
N THR A 206 -10.99 1.30 0.19
CA THR A 206 -10.71 2.74 0.30
C THR A 206 -9.56 3.01 1.24
N LYS A 207 -9.49 2.33 2.40
CA LYS A 207 -8.36 2.42 3.33
C LYS A 207 -7.05 1.97 2.69
N LEU A 208 -7.06 0.85 1.97
CA LEU A 208 -5.87 0.36 1.27
C LEU A 208 -5.40 1.37 0.21
N CYS A 209 -6.31 1.93 -0.59
CA CYS A 209 -5.99 2.99 -1.55
C CYS A 209 -5.36 4.20 -0.87
N LEU A 210 -5.99 4.71 0.21
CA LEU A 210 -5.49 5.88 0.92
C LEU A 210 -4.13 5.63 1.56
N LEU A 211 -3.88 4.43 2.09
CA LEU A 211 -2.56 4.04 2.59
C LEU A 211 -1.53 3.97 1.46
N LEU A 212 -1.86 3.37 0.32
CA LEU A 212 -0.96 3.31 -0.84
C LEU A 212 -0.62 4.70 -1.39
N VAL A 213 -1.57 5.63 -1.38
CA VAL A 213 -1.34 7.04 -1.73
C VAL A 213 -0.56 7.76 -0.62
N ALA A 214 -0.83 7.47 0.64
CA ALA A 214 -0.13 8.07 1.77
C ALA A 214 1.34 7.64 1.86
N GLU A 215 1.68 6.42 1.48
CA GLU A 215 3.07 5.93 1.45
C GLU A 215 3.91 6.53 0.31
N GLN A 216 3.30 7.30 -0.60
CA GLN A 216 4.04 7.95 -1.68
C GLN A 216 4.98 9.04 -1.14
N ASN A 217 6.22 8.97 -1.60
CA ASN A 217 7.22 10.01 -1.38
C ASN A 217 7.24 10.94 -2.59
N TYR A 218 7.14 12.26 -2.37
CA TYR A 218 7.22 13.23 -3.45
C TYR A 218 7.87 14.53 -2.99
N VAL A 219 8.42 15.27 -3.94
CA VAL A 219 8.84 16.67 -3.81
C VAL A 219 8.40 17.37 -5.08
N GLY A 220 7.70 18.48 -4.97
CA GLY A 220 7.18 19.22 -6.12
C GLY A 220 7.12 20.72 -5.84
N ILE A 221 7.31 21.52 -6.88
CA ILE A 221 7.18 22.97 -6.83
C ILE A 221 5.88 23.34 -7.53
N LYS A 222 5.02 24.07 -6.82
CA LYS A 222 3.89 24.76 -7.44
C LYS A 222 4.33 26.19 -7.75
N PHE A 223 4.49 26.48 -9.04
CA PHE A 223 4.74 27.84 -9.49
C PHE A 223 3.50 28.69 -9.24
N GLY A 224 3.67 29.86 -8.60
CA GLY A 224 2.59 30.83 -8.44
C GLY A 224 2.26 31.51 -9.76
N GLU A 225 0.98 31.73 -10.04
CA GLU A 225 0.57 32.63 -11.13
C GLU A 225 0.71 34.10 -10.66
N ASP A 226 1.24 34.97 -11.51
CA ASP A 226 1.31 36.43 -11.36
C ASP A 226 1.61 36.97 -9.94
N SER A 227 2.90 37.02 -9.59
CA SER A 227 3.47 37.65 -8.38
C SER A 227 3.29 36.88 -7.06
N GLU A 228 2.63 35.73 -7.04
CA GLU A 228 2.64 34.82 -5.90
C GLU A 228 3.99 34.07 -5.77
N GLU A 229 4.45 33.85 -4.54
CA GLU A 229 5.68 33.09 -4.26
C GLU A 229 5.53 31.62 -4.68
N ASP A 230 6.59 31.05 -5.25
CA ASP A 230 6.62 29.63 -5.63
C ASP A 230 6.56 28.77 -4.35
N HIS A 231 5.56 27.89 -4.25
CA HIS A 231 5.35 27.06 -3.08
C HIS A 231 5.93 25.66 -3.27
N VAL A 232 6.91 25.30 -2.44
CA VAL A 232 7.49 23.95 -2.46
C VAL A 232 6.69 23.02 -1.55
N THR A 233 6.12 21.96 -2.13
CA THR A 233 5.43 20.89 -1.40
C THR A 233 6.31 19.65 -1.36
N SER A 234 6.44 19.03 -0.20
CA SER A 234 7.21 17.79 -0.08
C SER A 234 6.63 16.84 0.95
N LYS A 235 6.71 15.55 0.63
CA LYS A 235 6.47 14.43 1.52
C LYS A 235 7.63 13.45 1.38
N LEU A 236 8.62 13.60 2.25
CA LEU A 236 9.86 12.83 2.25
C LEU A 236 9.85 11.80 3.40
N SER A 237 8.88 10.89 3.39
CA SER A 237 8.79 9.77 4.34
C SER A 237 10.05 8.88 4.36
N ILE A 238 10.82 8.82 3.26
CA ILE A 238 12.15 8.19 3.21
C ILE A 238 13.15 8.85 4.19
N GLY A 239 12.88 10.07 4.64
CA GLY A 239 13.61 10.71 5.73
C GLY A 239 13.40 10.04 7.10
N ASN A 240 12.31 9.27 7.29
CA ASN A 240 12.10 8.46 8.51
C ASN A 240 13.10 7.29 8.60
N LEU A 241 13.85 7.04 7.53
CA LEU A 241 14.96 6.09 7.54
C LEU A 241 16.19 6.62 8.27
N LEU A 242 16.23 7.92 8.57
CA LEU A 242 17.35 8.63 9.17
C LEU A 242 17.09 8.88 10.66
N PRO A 243 18.14 8.98 11.48
CA PRO A 243 18.00 9.26 12.90
C PRO A 243 17.59 10.73 13.12
N GLU A 244 16.86 10.98 14.20
CA GLU A 244 16.53 12.35 14.62
C GLU A 244 17.76 13.09 15.18
N ALA A 245 18.74 12.35 15.70
CA ALA A 245 20.01 12.89 16.17
C ALA A 245 20.80 13.59 15.04
N ALA A 246 21.59 14.59 15.43
CA ALA A 246 22.41 15.41 14.53
C ALA A 246 21.62 16.07 13.37
N ALA A 247 20.30 16.25 13.53
CA ALA A 247 19.40 16.85 12.54
C ALA A 247 19.49 16.19 11.14
N CYS A 248 19.75 14.88 11.07
CA CYS A 248 19.95 14.19 9.78
C CYS A 248 18.72 14.29 8.88
N LYS A 249 17.52 14.12 9.45
CA LYS A 249 16.25 14.19 8.73
C LYS A 249 15.98 15.59 8.14
N GLU A 250 16.24 16.64 8.92
CA GLU A 250 16.11 18.03 8.45
C GLU A 250 17.13 18.36 7.38
N THR A 251 18.38 17.94 7.58
CA THR A 251 19.47 18.18 6.62
C THR A 251 19.20 17.47 5.29
N PHE A 252 18.70 16.23 5.33
CA PHE A 252 18.23 15.51 4.15
C PHE A 252 17.14 16.30 3.41
N ALA A 253 16.08 16.71 4.11
CA ALA A 253 14.98 17.45 3.52
C ALA A 253 15.46 18.78 2.91
N GLN A 254 16.32 19.53 3.59
CA GLN A 254 16.88 20.79 3.10
C GLN A 254 17.73 20.62 1.83
N ILE A 255 18.52 19.55 1.73
CA ILE A 255 19.33 19.27 0.53
C ILE A 255 18.41 18.99 -0.66
N ILE A 256 17.42 18.10 -0.49
CA ILE A 256 16.51 17.73 -1.57
C ILE A 256 15.63 18.90 -1.99
N VAL A 257 15.01 19.60 -1.03
CA VAL A 257 14.16 20.77 -1.29
C VAL A 257 14.98 21.88 -1.93
N GLY A 258 16.18 22.16 -1.42
CA GLY A 258 17.08 23.17 -1.99
C GLY A 258 17.48 22.85 -3.44
N TYR A 259 17.85 21.61 -3.73
CA TYR A 259 18.17 21.15 -5.09
C TYR A 259 16.99 21.38 -6.05
N ILE A 260 15.79 20.96 -5.66
CA ILE A 260 14.58 21.12 -6.47
C ILE A 260 14.23 22.60 -6.66
N SER A 261 14.32 23.44 -5.62
CA SER A 261 14.07 24.89 -5.72
C SER A 261 15.01 25.58 -6.70
N MET A 262 16.29 25.22 -6.71
CA MET A 262 17.26 25.78 -7.65
C MET A 262 16.95 25.39 -9.11
N ILE A 263 16.54 24.14 -9.34
CA ILE A 263 16.07 23.69 -10.65
C ILE A 263 14.80 24.43 -11.06
N GLY A 264 13.85 24.60 -10.14
CA GLY A 264 12.60 25.31 -10.40
C GLY A 264 12.82 26.78 -10.77
N ALA A 265 13.69 27.48 -10.04
CA ALA A 265 14.05 28.87 -10.34
C ALA A 265 14.67 29.01 -11.74
N LYS A 266 15.56 28.07 -12.12
CA LYS A 266 16.17 28.06 -13.45
C LYS A 266 15.15 27.73 -14.54
N ALA A 267 14.26 26.76 -14.31
CA ALA A 267 13.18 26.38 -15.22
C ALA A 267 12.20 27.54 -15.51
N LYS A 268 11.95 28.41 -14.53
CA LYS A 268 11.12 29.62 -14.71
C LYS A 268 11.81 30.67 -15.59
N SER A 269 13.14 30.72 -15.58
CA SER A 269 13.95 31.71 -16.31
C SER A 269 14.37 31.27 -17.73
N GLU A 270 14.49 29.97 -17.98
CA GLU A 270 15.00 29.40 -19.24
C GLU A 270 14.11 28.30 -19.78
N VAL A 271 13.79 28.37 -21.07
CA VAL A 271 12.81 27.49 -21.75
C VAL A 271 13.47 26.27 -22.43
N SER A 272 14.80 26.23 -22.58
CA SER A 272 15.47 25.13 -23.27
C SER A 272 15.71 23.92 -22.35
N SER A 273 15.15 22.76 -22.72
CA SER A 273 15.38 21.49 -22.03
C SER A 273 16.87 21.12 -21.94
N GLU A 274 17.67 21.43 -22.97
CA GLU A 274 19.11 21.10 -23.00
C GLU A 274 19.95 21.98 -22.06
N SER A 275 19.61 23.28 -21.92
CA SER A 275 20.32 24.16 -20.97
C SER A 275 19.98 23.81 -19.52
N LEU A 276 18.72 23.44 -19.26
CA LEU A 276 18.29 22.95 -17.96
C LEU A 276 19.03 21.67 -17.56
N MET A 277 19.19 20.72 -18.49
CA MET A 277 19.95 19.49 -18.23
C MET A 277 21.40 19.76 -17.83
N ARG A 278 22.11 20.65 -18.53
CA ARG A 278 23.48 21.03 -18.16
C ARG A 278 23.57 21.72 -16.82
N TYR A 279 22.63 22.62 -16.51
CA TYR A 279 22.58 23.28 -15.22
C TYR A 279 22.40 22.28 -14.08
N ARG A 280 21.56 21.25 -14.27
CA ARG A 280 21.36 20.19 -13.28
C ARG A 280 22.61 19.35 -13.06
N GLU A 281 23.37 19.07 -14.11
CA GLU A 281 24.66 18.38 -14.02
C GLU A 281 25.66 19.20 -13.20
N GLU A 282 25.82 20.49 -13.53
CA GLU A 282 26.70 21.41 -12.81
C GLU A 282 26.32 21.55 -11.33
N LEU A 283 25.02 21.61 -11.03
CA LEU A 283 24.49 21.69 -9.67
C LEU A 283 24.82 20.44 -8.84
N ILE A 284 24.75 19.26 -9.45
CA ILE A 284 25.14 18.00 -8.79
C ILE A 284 26.66 17.98 -8.56
N GLU A 285 27.45 18.30 -9.59
CA GLU A 285 28.91 18.17 -9.54
C GLU A 285 29.57 19.19 -8.61
N ASN A 286 29.07 20.43 -8.56
CA ASN A 286 29.73 21.51 -7.82
C ASN A 286 29.07 21.83 -6.48
N GLU A 287 27.74 21.96 -6.43
CA GLU A 287 27.07 22.46 -5.22
C GLU A 287 26.60 21.33 -4.31
N LEU A 288 25.93 20.32 -4.88
CA LEU A 288 25.38 19.22 -4.11
C LEU A 288 26.47 18.30 -3.56
N SER A 289 27.51 18.01 -4.36
CA SER A 289 28.64 17.18 -3.95
C SER A 289 29.40 17.80 -2.76
N GLU A 290 29.71 19.10 -2.81
CA GLU A 290 30.40 19.84 -1.74
C GLU A 290 29.56 19.92 -0.47
N ARG A 291 28.26 20.21 -0.61
CA ARG A 291 27.35 20.28 0.53
C ARG A 291 27.20 18.91 1.19
N LEU A 292 27.08 17.86 0.39
CA LEU A 292 27.00 16.48 0.86
C LEU A 292 28.30 16.03 1.53
N PHE A 293 29.46 16.40 0.99
CA PHE A 293 30.77 16.18 1.62
C PHE A 293 30.86 16.80 3.01
N CYS A 294 30.47 18.08 3.12
CA CYS A 294 30.54 18.83 4.36
C CYS A 294 29.63 18.20 5.44
N VAL A 295 28.42 17.79 5.05
CA VAL A 295 27.46 17.15 5.96
C VAL A 295 27.92 15.76 6.39
N ILE A 296 28.36 14.92 5.45
CA ILE A 296 28.87 13.56 5.76
C ILE A 296 30.10 13.64 6.65
N SER A 297 31.03 14.55 6.38
CA SER A 297 32.24 14.73 7.20
C SER A 297 31.91 15.17 8.62
N LYS A 298 30.93 16.07 8.78
CA LYS A 298 30.44 16.51 10.10
C LYS A 298 29.76 15.36 10.86
N LEU A 299 28.94 14.56 10.18
CA LEU A 299 28.27 13.41 10.78
C LEU A 299 29.25 12.28 11.13
N ALA A 300 30.28 12.06 10.31
CA ALA A 300 31.31 11.08 10.59
C ALA A 300 32.24 11.50 11.75
N ALA A 301 32.42 12.82 11.94
CA ALA A 301 33.12 13.37 13.10
C ALA A 301 32.27 13.41 14.37
N TYR A 302 30.98 13.08 14.29
CA TYR A 302 30.07 13.03 15.42
C TYR A 302 30.41 11.82 16.29
N LYS A 303 30.78 12.07 17.55
CA LYS A 303 31.36 11.05 18.45
C LYS A 303 30.33 10.25 19.27
N GLU A 304 29.07 10.68 19.29
CA GLU A 304 28.02 9.97 20.03
C GLU A 304 27.47 8.82 19.20
N ASP A 305 27.15 7.69 19.84
CA ASP A 305 26.51 6.56 19.20
C ASP A 305 25.10 6.96 18.73
N ILE A 306 24.96 7.15 17.42
CA ILE A 306 23.68 7.50 16.80
C ILE A 306 22.83 6.24 16.71
N SER A 307 21.83 6.14 17.58
CA SER A 307 20.82 5.09 17.50
C SER A 307 19.92 5.31 16.28
N MET A 308 19.81 4.28 15.43
CA MET A 308 18.90 4.30 14.29
C MET A 308 17.47 3.95 14.68
N PRO A 309 16.45 4.44 13.94
CA PRO A 309 15.07 4.04 14.16
C PRO A 309 14.91 2.52 14.00
N GLU A 310 14.24 1.86 14.96
CA GLU A 310 13.92 0.44 14.86
C GLU A 310 13.00 0.20 13.65
N ARG A 311 13.39 -0.76 12.80
CA ARG A 311 12.53 -1.28 11.75
C ARG A 311 12.06 -2.67 12.08
N THR A 312 10.96 -3.06 11.46
CA THR A 312 10.32 -4.37 11.48
C THR A 312 11.30 -5.53 11.72
N SER A 313 10.84 -6.51 12.51
CA SER A 313 11.54 -7.58 13.25
C SER A 313 12.62 -8.45 12.55
N SER A 314 13.08 -8.12 11.35
CA SER A 314 14.12 -8.86 10.65
C SER A 314 14.98 -7.94 9.76
N ARG A 315 16.02 -7.33 10.32
CA ARG A 315 17.31 -7.01 9.66
C ARG A 315 18.26 -6.36 10.66
N GLU A 316 19.56 -6.57 10.46
CA GLU A 316 20.64 -6.06 11.32
C GLU A 316 20.52 -4.54 11.55
N PRO A 317 20.82 -4.06 12.76
CA PRO A 317 20.83 -2.63 13.04
C PRO A 317 21.89 -1.94 12.18
N LEU A 318 21.44 -1.04 11.30
CA LEU A 318 22.34 -0.12 10.60
C LEU A 318 22.90 0.86 11.64
N HIS A 319 24.22 0.97 11.77
CA HIS A 319 24.85 1.88 12.73
C HIS A 319 25.47 3.13 12.09
N ASN A 320 25.50 3.22 10.76
CA ASN A 320 26.22 4.26 10.03
C ASN A 320 25.27 5.32 9.47
N ALA A 321 24.99 6.37 10.26
CA ALA A 321 24.15 7.50 9.86
C ALA A 321 24.65 8.26 8.61
N PRO A 322 25.96 8.57 8.47
CA PRO A 322 26.49 9.17 7.24
C PRO A 322 26.20 8.34 5.99
N LEU A 323 26.40 7.02 6.04
CA LEU A 323 26.16 6.12 4.92
C LEU A 323 24.67 6.06 4.55
N GLN A 324 23.79 6.01 5.55
CA GLN A 324 22.35 5.96 5.32
C GLN A 324 21.83 7.27 4.71
N LEU A 325 22.34 8.42 5.16
CA LEU A 325 22.04 9.72 4.57
C LEU A 325 22.47 9.78 3.10
N ALA A 326 23.71 9.37 2.81
CA ALA A 326 24.22 9.30 1.45
C ALA A 326 23.35 8.41 0.55
N LYS A 327 22.97 7.22 1.03
CA LYS A 327 22.08 6.30 0.30
C LYS A 327 20.73 6.94 -0.02
N CYS A 328 20.10 7.63 0.94
CA CYS A 328 18.81 8.29 0.70
C CYS A 328 18.92 9.40 -0.35
N ILE A 329 19.98 10.22 -0.29
CA ILE A 329 20.18 11.31 -1.25
C ILE A 329 20.50 10.75 -2.65
N ILE A 330 21.42 9.79 -2.75
CA ILE A 330 21.77 9.14 -4.01
C ILE A 330 20.56 8.46 -4.63
N HIS A 331 19.73 7.78 -3.82
CA HIS A 331 18.50 7.17 -4.30
C HIS A 331 17.54 8.19 -4.92
N PHE A 332 17.42 9.38 -4.32
CA PHE A 332 16.64 10.47 -4.89
C PHE A 332 17.25 11.01 -6.19
N LEU A 333 18.56 11.25 -6.24
CA LEU A 333 19.22 11.75 -7.46
C LEU A 333 19.12 10.75 -8.61
N ALA A 334 19.24 9.45 -8.31
CA ALA A 334 19.13 8.36 -9.29
C ALA A 334 17.75 8.30 -9.98
N LEU A 335 16.75 9.02 -9.48
CA LEU A 335 15.47 9.21 -10.17
C LEU A 335 15.62 10.01 -11.47
N ASP A 336 16.71 10.74 -11.63
CA ASP A 336 17.05 11.42 -12.87
C ASP A 336 17.98 10.59 -13.75
N ALA A 337 17.38 9.71 -14.55
CA ALA A 337 18.11 8.81 -15.45
C ALA A 337 19.15 9.49 -16.36
N PRO A 338 18.93 10.69 -16.92
CA PRO A 338 19.93 11.35 -17.75
C PRO A 338 21.21 11.75 -17.02
N LEU A 339 21.17 11.97 -15.69
CA LEU A 339 22.32 12.38 -14.87
C LEU A 339 23.08 11.19 -14.26
N ALA A 340 22.82 9.95 -14.70
CA ALA A 340 23.43 8.75 -14.14
C ALA A 340 24.96 8.82 -14.02
N GLN A 341 25.67 9.37 -15.02
CA GLN A 341 27.13 9.50 -15.00
C GLN A 341 27.64 10.48 -13.94
N ALA A 342 26.97 11.63 -13.77
CA ALA A 342 27.32 12.59 -12.73
C ALA A 342 27.04 12.01 -11.33
N ILE A 343 25.95 11.25 -11.20
CA ILE A 343 25.58 10.56 -9.96
C ILE A 343 26.60 9.48 -9.61
N ASP A 344 27.10 8.70 -10.58
CA ASP A 344 28.14 7.69 -10.35
C ASP A 344 29.44 8.30 -9.78
N LYS A 345 29.80 9.51 -10.23
CA LYS A 345 30.94 10.25 -9.64
C LYS A 345 30.67 10.60 -8.18
N VAL A 346 29.47 11.07 -7.86
CA VAL A 346 29.04 11.37 -6.47
C VAL A 346 29.00 10.10 -5.63
N VAL A 347 28.53 8.97 -6.17
CA VAL A 347 28.52 7.67 -5.49
C VAL A 347 29.94 7.25 -5.13
N LEU A 348 30.86 7.27 -6.09
CA LEU A 348 32.26 6.89 -5.87
C LEU A 348 32.91 7.79 -4.81
N PHE A 349 32.64 9.08 -4.87
CA PHE A 349 33.12 10.06 -3.89
C PHE A 349 32.54 9.84 -2.49
N CYS A 350 31.24 9.55 -2.36
CA CYS A 350 30.58 9.18 -1.10
C CYS A 350 31.17 7.90 -0.50
N ILE A 351 31.43 6.89 -1.34
CA ILE A 351 32.03 5.63 -0.91
C ILE A 351 33.44 5.87 -0.41
N LEU A 352 34.26 6.63 -1.13
CA LEU A 352 35.63 6.97 -0.70
C LEU A 352 35.62 7.71 0.64
N THR A 353 34.74 8.68 0.81
CA THR A 353 34.66 9.45 2.06
C THR A 353 34.13 8.62 3.22
N CYS A 354 33.03 7.88 3.03
CA CYS A 354 32.52 6.97 4.05
C CYS A 354 33.51 5.84 4.38
N ASN A 355 34.25 5.29 3.40
CA ASN A 355 35.29 4.28 3.62
C ASN A 355 36.55 4.86 4.28
N VAL A 356 36.95 6.10 3.97
CA VAL A 356 38.05 6.79 4.67
C VAL A 356 37.70 7.02 6.14
N PHE A 357 36.41 7.18 6.46
CA PHE A 357 35.94 7.20 7.85
C PHE A 357 35.73 5.79 8.44
N CYS A 358 35.39 4.78 7.62
CA CYS A 358 35.25 3.36 8.02
C CYS A 358 36.57 2.59 8.15
N THR A 359 37.70 3.08 7.62
CA THR A 359 39.03 2.48 7.88
C THR A 359 39.48 2.65 9.34
N ALA A 360 38.75 3.41 10.15
CA ALA A 360 38.89 3.38 11.60
C ALA A 360 38.28 2.13 12.27
N THR A 361 37.51 1.29 11.54
CA THR A 361 36.81 0.10 12.09
C THR A 361 36.77 -1.10 11.11
N LEU A 362 37.79 -1.28 10.27
CA LEU A 362 37.86 -2.37 9.29
C LEU A 362 38.83 -3.48 9.72
N THR A 363 38.33 -4.49 10.44
CA THR A 363 38.92 -5.85 10.43
C THR A 363 37.94 -6.96 10.07
N THR A 364 36.69 -6.66 9.73
CA THR A 364 35.71 -7.69 9.35
C THR A 364 34.72 -7.12 8.35
N MET A 365 34.35 -7.91 7.33
CA MET A 365 33.40 -7.60 6.24
C MET A 365 34.03 -7.04 4.95
N GLY A 366 34.99 -7.76 4.38
CA GLY A 366 35.32 -7.64 2.97
C GLY A 366 34.58 -8.72 2.16
N SER A 367 33.48 -8.35 1.48
CA SER A 367 33.03 -9.00 0.23
C SER A 367 31.72 -8.44 -0.36
N ASP A 368 30.84 -7.79 0.41
CA ASP A 368 29.42 -7.66 -0.02
C ASP A 368 29.01 -6.29 -0.60
N VAL A 369 29.93 -5.34 -0.76
CA VAL A 369 29.60 -3.95 -1.14
C VAL A 369 29.40 -3.74 -2.65
N LEU A 370 29.71 -4.73 -3.49
CA LEU A 370 29.70 -4.57 -4.96
C LEU A 370 28.44 -5.08 -5.69
N ASN A 371 27.36 -5.48 -4.99
CA ASN A 371 26.13 -5.89 -5.68
C ASN A 371 24.85 -5.71 -4.83
N PRO A 372 24.04 -4.66 -5.07
CA PRO A 372 22.71 -4.58 -4.47
C PRO A 372 21.56 -4.46 -5.48
N LEU A 373 21.71 -4.95 -6.73
CA LEU A 373 20.61 -4.97 -7.71
C LEU A 373 20.58 -6.26 -8.56
N ARG A 374 20.31 -7.39 -7.90
CA ARG A 374 19.58 -8.51 -8.51
C ARG A 374 18.89 -9.28 -7.40
N ASN A 375 17.56 -9.28 -7.43
CA ASN A 375 16.61 -9.92 -6.51
C ASN A 375 16.12 -9.06 -5.35
N SER A 376 15.19 -8.15 -5.66
CA SER A 376 13.90 -8.05 -4.96
C SER A 376 12.95 -7.19 -5.78
#